data_AF-A0A4R9QCV5-F1
#
_entry.id   AF-A0A4R9QCV5-F1
#
_cell.length_a   1.000
_cell.length_b   1.000
_cell.length_c   1.000
_cell.angle_alpha   90.00
_cell.angle_beta   90.00
_cell.angle_gamma   90.00
#
_symmetry.space_group_name_H-M   'P 1'
#
loop_
_entity.id
_entity.type
_entity.pdbx_description
1 polymer ?
#
loop_
_entity_poly.entity_id
_entity_poly.type
_entity_poly.pdbx_seq_one_letter_code
_entity_poly.pdbx_strand_id
1 'polypeptide(L)'
;MKRFAFRIGQGRTPFYFVGHGFGSQNHHVHFEFFDRHVETGKRVYGTSERGSTARLKLDWEIAANSVFEELGYDVRVKVHDGYPEELAPANDNASLRPDKQMEPTAVSEESPVDLDDPEDEELAGDEIGKVDLATIGVDPVANIRFLHDQVAEREALRAARDRIEQARNRYLGLVAERERVAKDAGDYYQESLQTLMDAHTAQERLEHHRRSNGQLKGREFAVFGVSLFKTKARKQAEQVQAEAHDLRLEANKIEYTRKSYDQRLYQLDSQATQAEQDAFTHQANLTRVYGNDEEVAMAEDFIERAIDDAAHIVSLEDAMSAYLEGEITPDEYRTFLREGGYTAELQLLEDQLSEGEGESL
;
A
#
# COMPACT_ATOMS: atom_id res chain seq x y z
N MET A 1 -15.47 -3.35 -15.41
CA MET A 1 -14.59 -4.24 -14.62
C MET A 1 -15.24 -5.53 -14.17
N LYS A 2 -16.28 -5.53 -13.33
CA LYS A 2 -16.95 -6.77 -12.88
C LYS A 2 -17.28 -7.73 -14.03
N ARG A 3 -17.86 -7.24 -15.14
CA ARG A 3 -18.16 -8.06 -16.33
C ARG A 3 -16.92 -8.70 -16.96
N PHE A 4 -15.83 -7.95 -17.07
CA PHE A 4 -14.55 -8.49 -17.56
C PHE A 4 -14.01 -9.58 -16.63
N ALA A 5 -14.03 -9.33 -15.33
CA ALA A 5 -13.57 -10.29 -14.32
C ALA A 5 -14.42 -11.58 -14.31
N PHE A 6 -15.74 -11.47 -14.39
CA PHE A 6 -16.63 -12.63 -14.52
C PHE A 6 -16.42 -13.39 -15.84
N ARG A 7 -16.06 -12.69 -16.92
CA ARG A 7 -15.77 -13.32 -18.21
C ARG A 7 -14.51 -14.18 -18.13
N ILE A 8 -13.41 -13.64 -17.62
CA ILE A 8 -12.13 -14.38 -17.55
C ILE A 8 -12.13 -15.39 -16.40
N GLY A 9 -12.81 -15.08 -15.29
CA GLY A 9 -12.89 -15.94 -14.12
C GLY A 9 -14.03 -16.94 -14.13
N GLN A 10 -14.98 -16.82 -15.06
CA GLN A 10 -16.19 -17.64 -15.16
C GLN A 10 -16.99 -17.72 -13.83
N GLY A 11 -16.84 -16.71 -12.96
CA GLY A 11 -17.41 -16.70 -11.61
C GLY A 11 -16.76 -17.65 -10.60
N ARG A 12 -15.63 -18.27 -10.94
CA ARG A 12 -14.96 -19.33 -10.17
C ARG A 12 -13.66 -18.89 -9.49
N THR A 13 -13.21 -17.69 -9.78
CA THR A 13 -11.93 -17.15 -9.33
C THR A 13 -12.12 -15.82 -8.59
N PRO A 14 -11.39 -15.57 -7.49
CA PRO A 14 -11.40 -14.27 -6.86
C PRO A 14 -10.67 -13.24 -7.73
N PHE A 15 -11.11 -11.99 -7.61
CA PHE A 15 -10.49 -10.85 -8.28
C PHE A 15 -10.67 -9.59 -7.43
N TYR A 16 -9.77 -8.64 -7.59
CA TYR A 16 -9.82 -7.33 -6.97
C TYR A 16 -9.50 -6.25 -8.00
N PHE A 17 -10.09 -5.07 -7.87
CA PHE A 17 -9.78 -3.97 -8.77
C PHE A 17 -9.96 -2.61 -8.11
N VAL A 18 -9.11 -1.66 -8.52
CA VAL A 18 -9.17 -0.27 -8.09
C VAL A 18 -9.16 0.63 -9.32
N GLY A 19 -10.17 1.50 -9.41
CA GLY A 19 -10.24 2.50 -10.48
C GLY A 19 -9.49 3.77 -10.09
N HIS A 20 -8.69 4.29 -11.01
CA HIS A 20 -7.88 5.49 -10.83
C HIS A 20 -8.10 6.48 -11.97
N GLY A 21 -7.70 7.73 -11.72
CA GLY A 21 -7.67 8.78 -12.73
C GLY A 21 -9.05 9.38 -13.06
N PHE A 22 -10.09 9.11 -12.28
CA PHE A 22 -11.40 9.77 -12.43
C PHE A 22 -11.25 11.30 -12.37
N GLY A 23 -11.76 12.00 -13.40
CA GLY A 23 -11.60 13.46 -13.55
C GLY A 23 -10.39 13.88 -14.39
N SER A 24 -9.67 12.92 -14.98
CA SER A 24 -8.59 13.16 -15.94
C SER A 24 -8.95 12.64 -17.34
N GLN A 25 -8.07 12.84 -18.32
CA GLN A 25 -8.25 12.25 -19.66
C GLN A 25 -7.87 10.75 -19.72
N ASN A 26 -7.29 10.19 -18.65
CA ASN A 26 -6.78 8.81 -18.63
C ASN A 26 -7.32 8.01 -17.44
N HIS A 27 -8.60 7.66 -17.51
CA HIS A 27 -9.22 6.75 -16.55
C HIS A 27 -8.68 5.34 -16.77
N HIS A 28 -8.12 4.73 -15.73
CA HIS A 28 -7.54 3.39 -15.80
C HIS A 28 -7.85 2.58 -14.54
N VAL A 29 -7.61 1.28 -14.60
CA VAL A 29 -7.92 0.35 -13.51
C VAL A 29 -6.73 -0.56 -13.26
N HIS A 30 -6.33 -0.68 -11.99
CA HIS A 30 -5.47 -1.75 -11.53
C HIS A 30 -6.34 -2.97 -11.22
N PHE A 31 -5.95 -4.13 -11.73
CA PHE A 31 -6.76 -5.34 -11.70
C PHE A 31 -5.91 -6.54 -11.28
N GLU A 32 -6.27 -7.14 -10.16
CA GLU A 32 -5.65 -8.36 -9.62
C GLU A 32 -6.59 -9.54 -9.84
N PHE A 33 -6.04 -10.62 -10.39
CA PHE A 33 -6.79 -11.81 -10.75
C PHE A 33 -6.05 -13.07 -10.34
N PHE A 34 -6.71 -13.88 -9.53
CA PHE A 34 -6.18 -15.16 -9.10
C PHE A 34 -6.64 -16.23 -10.08
N ASP A 35 -5.76 -16.67 -10.98
CA ASP A 35 -6.07 -17.69 -11.99
C ASP A 35 -6.13 -19.11 -11.39
N ARG A 36 -6.96 -19.29 -10.37
CA ARG A 36 -7.24 -20.57 -9.73
C ARG A 36 -8.68 -20.61 -9.25
N HIS A 37 -9.33 -21.73 -9.51
CA HIS A 37 -10.64 -22.07 -8.97
C HIS A 37 -10.53 -22.17 -7.45
N VAL A 38 -11.45 -21.52 -6.72
CA VAL A 38 -11.41 -21.48 -5.24
C VAL A 38 -11.44 -22.89 -4.64
N GLU A 39 -12.34 -23.75 -5.12
CA GLU A 39 -12.49 -25.12 -4.59
C GLU A 39 -11.43 -26.10 -5.10
N THR A 40 -11.15 -26.12 -6.41
CA THR A 40 -10.32 -27.17 -7.01
C THR A 40 -8.85 -26.80 -7.15
N GLY A 41 -8.48 -25.55 -6.91
CA GLY A 41 -7.13 -25.02 -7.12
C GLY A 41 -6.65 -25.03 -8.59
N LYS A 42 -7.43 -25.57 -9.53
CA LYS A 42 -7.08 -25.66 -10.96
C LYS A 42 -7.16 -24.28 -11.61
N ARG A 43 -6.31 -24.05 -12.62
CA ARG A 43 -6.37 -22.82 -13.42
C ARG A 43 -7.69 -22.73 -14.17
N VAL A 44 -8.24 -21.52 -14.28
CA VAL A 44 -9.55 -21.29 -14.91
C VAL A 44 -9.36 -20.64 -16.28
N TYR A 45 -8.50 -19.63 -16.36
CA TYR A 45 -8.25 -18.86 -17.57
C TYR A 45 -6.95 -19.28 -18.28
N GLY A 46 -5.92 -19.66 -17.52
CA GLY A 46 -4.60 -19.98 -18.08
C GLY A 46 -3.81 -18.71 -18.42
N THR A 47 -3.63 -17.81 -17.44
CA THR A 47 -2.95 -16.51 -17.63
C THR A 47 -1.47 -16.62 -17.96
N SER A 48 -0.84 -17.78 -17.72
CA SER A 48 0.57 -18.07 -18.05
C SER A 48 0.73 -18.94 -19.30
N GLU A 49 -0.35 -19.25 -20.01
CA GLU A 49 -0.26 -19.98 -21.28
C GLU A 49 0.22 -19.07 -22.41
N ARG A 50 0.90 -19.65 -23.40
CA ARG A 50 1.27 -18.91 -24.62
C ARG A 50 0.02 -18.34 -25.29
N GLY A 51 0.02 -17.03 -25.53
CA GLY A 51 -1.12 -16.32 -26.13
C GLY A 51 -2.15 -15.82 -25.13
N SER A 52 -1.98 -16.05 -23.82
CA SER A 52 -2.89 -15.58 -22.76
C SER A 52 -3.12 -14.07 -22.81
N THR A 53 -2.07 -13.27 -23.04
CA THR A 53 -2.17 -11.81 -23.15
C THR A 53 -3.05 -11.37 -24.32
N ALA A 54 -2.96 -12.03 -25.47
CA ALA A 54 -3.78 -11.72 -26.63
C ALA A 54 -5.26 -12.04 -26.35
N ARG A 55 -5.52 -13.23 -25.76
CA ARG A 55 -6.86 -13.61 -25.32
C ARG A 55 -7.43 -12.61 -24.29
N LEU A 56 -6.62 -12.19 -23.31
CA LEU A 56 -7.05 -11.21 -22.29
C LEU A 56 -7.49 -9.89 -22.92
N LYS A 57 -6.73 -9.40 -23.89
CA LYS A 57 -7.09 -8.14 -24.58
C LYS A 57 -8.38 -8.30 -25.39
N LEU A 58 -8.57 -9.42 -26.08
CA LEU A 58 -9.83 -9.73 -26.78
C LEU A 58 -11.02 -9.80 -25.82
N ASP A 59 -10.85 -10.47 -24.67
CA ASP A 59 -11.91 -10.55 -23.66
C ASP A 59 -12.22 -9.18 -23.04
N TRP A 60 -11.22 -8.30 -22.92
CA TRP A 60 -11.42 -6.91 -22.52
C TRP A 60 -12.21 -6.14 -23.57
N GLU A 61 -11.85 -6.26 -24.85
CA GLU A 61 -12.57 -5.62 -25.96
C GLU A 61 -14.06 -5.99 -25.95
N ILE A 62 -14.34 -7.29 -25.85
CA ILE A 62 -15.72 -7.80 -25.80
C ILE A 62 -16.47 -7.25 -24.58
N ALA A 63 -15.84 -7.32 -23.39
CA ALA A 63 -16.47 -6.84 -22.16
C ALA A 63 -16.73 -5.33 -22.20
N ALA A 64 -15.78 -4.52 -22.65
CA ALA A 64 -15.91 -3.07 -22.76
C ALA A 64 -16.97 -2.67 -23.78
N ASN A 65 -16.94 -3.26 -24.97
CA ASN A 65 -17.89 -2.95 -26.04
C ASN A 65 -19.33 -3.32 -25.67
N SER A 66 -19.54 -4.43 -24.95
CA SER A 66 -20.87 -4.78 -24.44
C SER A 66 -21.45 -3.71 -23.50
N VAL A 67 -20.60 -3.05 -22.70
CA VAL A 67 -21.03 -1.99 -21.78
C VAL A 67 -21.30 -0.70 -22.54
N PHE A 68 -20.47 -0.35 -23.52
CA PHE A 68 -20.72 0.82 -24.38
C PHE A 68 -22.03 0.69 -25.15
N GLU A 69 -22.33 -0.49 -25.68
CA GLU A 69 -23.61 -0.75 -26.35
C GLU A 69 -24.81 -0.61 -25.41
N GLU A 70 -24.77 -1.22 -24.22
CA GLU A 70 -25.84 -1.10 -23.22
C GLU A 70 -26.07 0.34 -22.75
N LEU A 71 -25.02 1.15 -22.67
CA LEU A 71 -25.09 2.55 -22.31
C LEU A 71 -25.46 3.47 -23.49
N GLY A 72 -25.67 2.93 -24.69
CA GLY A 72 -26.05 3.68 -25.88
C GLY A 72 -24.93 4.53 -26.49
N TYR A 73 -23.67 4.19 -26.23
CA TYR A 73 -22.54 4.82 -26.91
C TYR A 73 -22.27 4.15 -28.26
N ASP A 74 -22.04 4.95 -29.30
CA ASP A 74 -21.65 4.47 -30.64
C ASP A 74 -20.15 4.17 -30.77
N VAL A 75 -19.37 4.47 -29.72
CA VAL A 75 -17.92 4.25 -29.69
C VAL A 75 -17.61 2.77 -29.39
N ARG A 76 -16.56 2.24 -30.01
CA ARG A 76 -16.06 0.88 -29.76
C ARG A 76 -14.55 0.89 -29.55
N VAL A 77 -14.08 0.03 -28.64
CA VAL A 77 -12.68 -0.33 -28.47
C VAL A 77 -12.32 -1.39 -29.51
N LYS A 78 -11.13 -1.29 -30.09
CA LYS A 78 -10.53 -2.33 -30.93
C LYS A 78 -9.07 -2.51 -30.53
N VAL A 79 -8.70 -3.76 -30.25
CA VAL A 79 -7.36 -4.15 -29.78
C VAL A 79 -6.42 -4.47 -30.95
N HIS A 80 -6.97 -4.70 -32.15
CA HIS A 80 -6.25 -5.20 -33.32
C HIS A 80 -6.37 -4.30 -34.56
N ASP A 81 -5.85 -3.08 -34.52
CA ASP A 81 -5.33 -2.44 -35.74
C ASP A 81 -3.82 -2.22 -35.56
N GLY A 82 -3.01 -2.89 -36.39
CA GLY A 82 -1.57 -2.62 -36.51
C GLY A 82 -0.58 -3.63 -35.89
N TYR A 83 -1.01 -4.76 -35.33
CA TYR A 83 -0.11 -5.85 -34.94
C TYR A 83 -0.09 -6.94 -36.03
N PRO A 84 0.94 -7.03 -36.90
CA PRO A 84 1.10 -8.20 -37.75
C PRO A 84 1.33 -9.44 -36.88
N GLU A 85 0.62 -10.53 -37.17
CA GLU A 85 0.69 -11.83 -36.47
C GLU A 85 2.10 -12.46 -36.42
N GLU A 86 3.10 -11.88 -37.11
CA GLU A 86 4.47 -12.40 -37.21
C GLU A 86 5.50 -11.78 -36.24
N LEU A 87 5.12 -10.79 -35.41
CA LEU A 87 6.02 -10.27 -34.37
C LEU A 87 5.53 -10.66 -32.98
N ALA A 88 5.64 -11.96 -32.67
CA ALA A 88 5.69 -12.40 -31.30
C ALA A 88 6.96 -11.81 -30.66
N PRO A 89 6.87 -10.91 -29.65
CA PRO A 89 8.07 -10.54 -28.91
C PRO A 89 8.62 -11.79 -28.24
N ALA A 90 9.92 -12.02 -28.46
CA ALA A 90 10.68 -13.02 -27.75
C ALA A 90 10.55 -12.72 -26.25
N ASN A 91 9.93 -13.65 -25.54
CA ASN A 91 9.95 -13.86 -24.09
C ASN A 91 10.99 -13.02 -23.32
N ASP A 92 10.55 -12.06 -22.51
CA ASP A 92 11.38 -11.32 -21.56
C ASP A 92 11.75 -12.14 -20.30
N ASN A 93 11.32 -13.41 -20.21
CA ASN A 93 11.95 -14.34 -19.26
C ASN A 93 13.24 -14.89 -19.88
N ALA A 94 14.33 -14.17 -19.63
CA ALA A 94 15.68 -14.65 -19.84
C ALA A 94 15.84 -16.05 -19.23
N SER A 95 16.28 -16.96 -20.10
CA SER A 95 16.38 -18.39 -19.85
C SER A 95 17.37 -18.71 -18.73
N LEU A 96 16.90 -19.31 -17.64
CA LEU A 96 17.71 -20.31 -16.94
C LEU A 96 17.81 -21.51 -17.89
N ARG A 97 18.95 -21.63 -18.57
CA ARG A 97 19.26 -22.76 -19.44
C ARG A 97 19.43 -24.02 -18.58
N PRO A 98 18.89 -25.16 -19.02
CA PRO A 98 19.56 -26.42 -18.81
C PRO A 98 19.76 -27.07 -20.18
N ASP A 99 20.99 -27.08 -20.68
CA ASP A 99 21.41 -28.09 -21.65
C ASP A 99 22.94 -28.21 -21.60
N LYS A 100 23.40 -29.20 -20.84
CA LYS A 100 24.55 -30.00 -21.22
C LYS A 100 24.06 -31.43 -21.31
N GLN A 101 23.99 -31.91 -22.55
CA GLN A 101 23.84 -33.32 -22.90
C GLN A 101 24.88 -34.15 -22.15
N MET A 102 24.44 -35.21 -21.48
CA MET A 102 25.23 -36.40 -21.26
C MET A 102 24.39 -37.64 -21.62
N GLU A 103 25.05 -38.47 -22.43
CA GLU A 103 24.72 -39.75 -23.05
C GLU A 103 23.80 -40.73 -22.29
N PRO A 104 23.12 -41.65 -23.02
CA PRO A 104 22.20 -42.62 -22.43
C PRO A 104 22.99 -43.78 -21.82
N THR A 105 22.73 -44.08 -20.54
CA THR A 105 23.13 -45.35 -19.92
C THR A 105 21.88 -46.11 -19.49
N ALA A 106 21.88 -47.39 -19.80
CA ALA A 106 20.74 -48.28 -19.71
C ALA A 106 20.51 -48.87 -18.30
N VAL A 107 19.29 -49.38 -18.13
CA VAL A 107 18.81 -50.42 -17.19
C VAL A 107 18.59 -50.00 -15.72
N SER A 108 17.33 -49.98 -15.29
CA SER A 108 16.78 -50.94 -14.32
C SER A 108 15.29 -50.70 -14.12
N GLU A 109 14.48 -51.74 -14.35
CA GLU A 109 13.10 -51.84 -13.89
C GLU A 109 13.12 -51.97 -12.36
N GLU A 110 12.47 -51.06 -11.64
CA GLU A 110 11.96 -51.34 -10.30
C GLU A 110 10.53 -50.77 -10.16
N SER A 111 9.71 -51.58 -9.51
CA SER A 111 8.26 -51.58 -9.41
C SER A 111 7.64 -50.33 -8.76
N PRO A 112 6.34 -50.05 -8.98
CA PRO A 112 5.65 -48.99 -8.26
C PRO A 112 5.45 -49.41 -6.80
N VAL A 113 5.92 -48.56 -5.89
CA VAL A 113 5.60 -48.63 -4.46
C VAL A 113 4.27 -47.90 -4.27
N ASP A 114 3.26 -48.66 -3.84
CA ASP A 114 2.02 -48.13 -3.28
C ASP A 114 2.37 -47.22 -2.10
N LEU A 115 1.99 -45.94 -2.20
CA LEU A 115 1.99 -45.03 -1.06
C LEU A 115 0.54 -44.89 -0.60
N ASP A 116 0.31 -45.48 0.57
CA ASP A 116 -0.90 -45.42 1.35
C ASP A 116 -1.39 -43.98 1.56
N ASP A 117 -2.71 -43.88 1.49
CA ASP A 117 -3.56 -42.75 1.88
C ASP A 117 -3.35 -42.43 3.37
N PRO A 118 -2.95 -41.21 3.76
CA PRO A 118 -3.20 -40.74 5.11
C PRO A 118 -4.61 -40.16 5.16
N GLU A 119 -5.46 -40.89 5.88
CA GLU A 119 -6.81 -40.55 6.28
C GLU A 119 -6.94 -39.10 6.78
N ASP A 120 -8.13 -38.56 6.54
CA ASP A 120 -8.65 -37.29 7.01
C ASP A 120 -8.38 -37.06 8.51
N GLU A 121 -7.40 -36.21 8.83
CA GLU A 121 -7.39 -35.47 10.08
C GLU A 121 -8.11 -34.14 9.87
N GLU A 122 -9.37 -34.10 10.34
CA GLU A 122 -10.09 -32.87 10.65
C GLU A 122 -9.17 -31.98 11.52
N LEU A 123 -8.62 -30.92 10.91
CA LEU A 123 -8.03 -29.80 11.63
C LEU A 123 -9.14 -29.12 12.43
N ALA A 124 -9.39 -29.64 13.63
CA ALA A 124 -10.10 -28.98 14.69
C ALA A 124 -9.50 -27.58 14.86
N GLY A 125 -10.37 -26.57 14.91
CA GLY A 125 -9.94 -25.21 15.20
C GLY A 125 -9.14 -25.19 16.49
N ASP A 126 -7.96 -24.57 16.43
CA ASP A 126 -7.14 -24.26 17.60
C ASP A 126 -8.00 -23.50 18.60
N GLU A 127 -8.51 -24.24 19.58
CA GLU A 127 -9.00 -23.72 20.84
C GLU A 127 -7.79 -23.04 21.47
N ILE A 128 -7.83 -21.70 21.59
CA ILE A 128 -6.85 -20.91 22.35
C ILE A 128 -6.55 -21.70 23.63
N GLY A 129 -5.32 -22.17 23.73
CA GLY A 129 -4.91 -23.18 24.69
C GLY A 129 -5.35 -22.80 26.09
N LYS A 130 -6.38 -23.48 26.61
CA LYS A 130 -6.70 -23.47 28.03
C LYS A 130 -5.54 -24.15 28.75
N VAL A 131 -4.53 -23.37 29.11
CA VAL A 131 -3.49 -23.80 30.05
C VAL A 131 -4.24 -24.14 31.34
N ASP A 132 -4.23 -25.41 31.70
CA ASP A 132 -4.89 -25.91 32.90
C ASP A 132 -4.12 -25.36 34.12
N LEU A 133 -4.65 -24.29 34.73
CA LEU A 133 -4.09 -23.61 35.90
C LEU A 133 -3.76 -24.57 37.06
N ALA A 134 -4.34 -25.78 37.06
CA ALA A 134 -4.06 -26.84 38.02
C ALA A 134 -2.63 -27.41 37.95
N THR A 135 -1.86 -27.11 36.89
CA THR A 135 -0.48 -27.60 36.69
C THR A 135 0.59 -26.62 37.21
N ILE A 136 0.21 -25.39 37.58
CA ILE A 136 1.10 -24.28 38.00
C ILE A 136 1.70 -24.50 39.42
N GLY A 137 1.48 -25.66 40.05
CA GLY A 137 1.65 -25.80 41.50
C GLY A 137 2.98 -26.31 42.06
N VAL A 138 4.00 -26.70 41.26
CA VAL A 138 5.12 -27.48 41.85
C VAL A 138 6.53 -27.06 41.39
N ASP A 139 6.69 -26.44 40.22
CA ASP A 139 8.02 -26.14 39.66
C ASP A 139 8.24 -24.62 39.53
N PRO A 140 9.09 -24.01 40.39
CA PRO A 140 9.37 -22.58 40.34
C PRO A 140 10.02 -22.16 39.02
N VAL A 141 10.85 -23.02 38.41
CA VAL A 141 11.51 -22.73 37.12
C VAL A 141 10.47 -22.65 36.02
N ALA A 142 9.56 -23.62 35.95
CA ALA A 142 8.50 -23.63 34.95
C ALA A 142 7.58 -22.41 35.05
N ASN A 143 7.23 -22.01 36.28
CA ASN A 143 6.38 -20.84 36.53
C ASN A 143 7.06 -19.52 36.14
N ILE A 144 8.38 -19.38 36.40
CA ILE A 144 9.13 -18.17 35.99
C ILE A 144 9.22 -18.08 34.46
N ARG A 145 9.46 -19.20 33.78
CA ARG A 145 9.47 -19.22 32.30
C ARG A 145 8.11 -18.89 31.71
N PHE A 146 7.06 -19.49 32.26
CA PHE A 146 5.68 -19.17 31.88
C PHE A 146 5.36 -17.69 32.07
N LEU A 147 5.71 -17.11 33.24
CA LEU A 147 5.57 -15.69 33.51
C LEU A 147 6.30 -14.83 32.46
N HIS A 148 7.55 -15.19 32.15
CA HIS A 148 8.34 -14.50 31.14
C HIS A 148 7.68 -14.54 29.74
N ASP A 149 7.18 -15.70 29.33
CA ASP A 149 6.48 -15.88 28.05
C ASP A 149 5.17 -15.06 27.99
N GLN A 150 4.39 -15.05 29.08
CA GLN A 150 3.16 -14.27 29.16
C GLN A 150 3.41 -12.75 29.13
N VAL A 151 4.50 -12.28 29.76
CA VAL A 151 4.91 -10.86 29.64
C VAL A 151 5.29 -10.51 28.21
N ALA A 152 6.04 -11.38 27.53
CA ALA A 152 6.40 -11.18 26.12
C ALA A 152 5.16 -11.16 25.22
N GLU A 153 4.16 -12.02 25.49
CA GLU A 153 2.88 -12.05 24.78
C GLU A 153 2.07 -10.77 25.01
N ARG A 154 1.98 -10.29 26.26
CA ARG A 154 1.35 -9.00 26.62
C ARG A 154 1.98 -7.84 25.85
N GLU A 155 3.31 -7.78 25.80
CA GLU A 155 4.05 -6.75 25.07
C GLU A 155 3.81 -6.83 23.56
N ALA A 156 3.77 -8.03 23.00
CA ALA A 156 3.47 -8.24 21.59
C ALA A 156 2.04 -7.78 21.22
N LEU A 157 1.04 -8.10 22.06
CA LEU A 157 -0.34 -7.66 21.90
C LEU A 157 -0.44 -6.13 21.96
N ARG A 158 0.15 -5.51 22.99
CA ARG A 158 0.15 -4.04 23.13
C ARG A 158 0.85 -3.35 21.96
N ALA A 159 2.02 -3.84 21.55
CA ALA A 159 2.73 -3.31 20.38
C ALA A 159 1.90 -3.44 19.08
N ALA A 160 1.12 -4.51 18.93
CA ALA A 160 0.22 -4.67 17.79
C ALA A 160 -0.92 -3.65 17.83
N ARG A 161 -1.55 -3.41 18.99
CA ARG A 161 -2.57 -2.37 19.18
C ARG A 161 -2.02 -0.98 18.88
N ASP A 162 -0.83 -0.66 19.38
CA ASP A 162 -0.16 0.63 19.14
C ASP A 162 0.10 0.87 17.66
N ARG A 163 0.52 -0.16 16.89
CA ARG A 163 0.72 -0.04 15.43
C ARG A 163 -0.59 0.27 14.71
N ILE A 164 -1.69 -0.37 15.09
CA ILE A 164 -3.02 -0.10 14.53
C ILE A 164 -3.42 1.35 14.83
N GLU A 165 -3.28 1.79 16.08
CA GLU A 165 -3.62 3.14 16.49
C GLU A 165 -2.76 4.19 15.77
N GLN A 166 -1.45 3.99 15.69
CA GLN A 166 -0.54 4.87 14.96
C GLN A 166 -0.91 4.98 13.47
N ALA A 167 -1.24 3.86 12.81
CA ALA A 167 -1.67 3.86 11.41
C ALA A 167 -3.01 4.61 11.23
N ARG A 168 -3.98 4.39 12.11
CA ARG A 168 -5.27 5.11 12.11
C ARG A 168 -5.09 6.61 12.34
N ASN A 169 -4.28 7.00 13.33
CA ASN A 169 -4.01 8.41 13.63
C ASN A 169 -3.28 9.10 12.46
N ARG A 170 -2.34 8.39 11.82
CA ARG A 170 -1.68 8.88 10.61
C ARG A 170 -2.66 9.09 9.46
N TYR A 171 -3.57 8.14 9.22
CA TYR A 171 -4.63 8.27 8.22
C TYR A 171 -5.49 9.51 8.49
N LEU A 172 -6.01 9.66 9.71
CA LEU A 172 -6.84 10.81 10.10
C LEU A 172 -6.10 12.14 9.92
N GLY A 173 -4.82 12.20 10.29
CA GLY A 173 -3.98 13.37 10.09
C GLY A 173 -3.81 13.73 8.61
N LEU A 174 -3.59 12.74 7.75
CA LEU A 174 -3.45 12.93 6.30
C LEU A 174 -4.75 13.40 5.64
N VAL A 175 -5.90 12.85 6.07
CA VAL A 175 -7.23 13.29 5.59
C VAL A 175 -7.49 14.74 5.98
N ALA A 176 -7.22 15.11 7.24
CA ALA A 176 -7.38 16.48 7.70
C ALA A 176 -6.44 17.46 6.96
N GLU A 177 -5.19 17.06 6.70
CA GLU A 177 -4.28 17.87 5.91
C GLU A 177 -4.76 18.03 4.46
N ARG A 178 -5.25 16.95 3.85
CA ARG A 178 -5.83 16.98 2.49
C ARG A 178 -7.01 17.93 2.40
N GLU A 179 -7.93 17.90 3.36
CA GLU A 179 -9.07 18.82 3.41
C GLU A 179 -8.64 20.27 3.51
N ARG A 180 -7.64 20.57 4.35
CA ARG A 180 -7.06 21.91 4.47
C ARG A 180 -6.44 22.36 3.14
N VAL A 181 -5.60 21.53 2.51
CA VAL A 181 -4.98 21.86 1.22
C VAL A 181 -6.03 22.03 0.12
N ALA A 182 -7.08 21.21 0.12
CA ALA A 182 -8.17 21.32 -0.85
C ALA A 182 -8.94 22.64 -0.69
N LYS A 183 -9.16 23.07 0.55
CA LYS A 183 -9.74 24.38 0.86
C LYS A 183 -8.82 25.51 0.39
N ASP A 184 -7.55 25.49 0.75
CA ASP A 184 -6.57 26.50 0.36
C ASP A 184 -6.46 26.62 -1.18
N ALA A 185 -6.50 25.48 -1.88
CA ALA A 185 -6.52 25.43 -3.35
C ALA A 185 -7.81 26.04 -3.94
N GLY A 186 -8.96 25.78 -3.31
CA GLY A 186 -10.26 26.35 -3.70
C GLY A 186 -10.29 27.87 -3.52
N ASP A 187 -9.86 28.36 -2.37
CA ASP A 187 -9.76 29.79 -2.04
C ASP A 187 -8.81 30.49 -3.03
N TYR A 188 -7.62 29.92 -3.26
CA TYR A 188 -6.66 30.43 -4.23
C TYR A 188 -7.23 30.50 -5.66
N TYR A 189 -7.99 29.48 -6.07
CA TYR A 189 -8.61 29.47 -7.40
C TYR A 189 -9.68 30.56 -7.54
N GLN A 190 -10.49 30.76 -6.50
CA GLN A 190 -11.52 31.79 -6.48
C GLN A 190 -10.89 33.20 -6.55
N GLU A 191 -9.84 33.46 -5.77
CA GLU A 191 -9.10 34.72 -5.79
C GLU A 191 -8.42 34.97 -7.16
N SER A 192 -7.94 33.91 -7.80
CA SER A 192 -7.24 33.99 -9.08
C SER A 192 -8.15 34.13 -10.30
N LEU A 193 -9.47 33.96 -10.14
CA LEU A 193 -10.39 33.85 -11.27
C LEU A 193 -10.42 35.12 -12.12
N GLN A 194 -10.41 36.30 -11.48
CA GLN A 194 -10.44 37.57 -12.20
C GLN A 194 -9.19 37.76 -13.07
N THR A 195 -8.00 37.46 -12.54
CA THR A 195 -6.74 37.54 -13.29
C THR A 195 -6.74 36.61 -14.50
N LEU A 196 -7.27 35.38 -14.35
CA LEU A 196 -7.41 34.44 -15.46
C LEU A 196 -8.38 34.96 -16.54
N MET A 197 -9.51 35.55 -16.13
CA MET A 197 -10.46 36.19 -17.03
C MET A 197 -9.84 37.38 -17.76
N ASP A 198 -9.12 38.25 -17.04
CA ASP A 198 -8.45 39.42 -17.60
C ASP A 198 -7.38 39.02 -18.62
N ALA A 199 -6.61 37.97 -18.32
CA ALA A 199 -5.64 37.41 -19.25
C ALA A 199 -6.31 36.86 -20.52
N HIS A 200 -7.45 36.17 -20.40
CA HIS A 200 -8.23 35.70 -21.54
C HIS A 200 -8.75 36.86 -22.39
N THR A 201 -9.41 37.84 -21.77
CA THR A 201 -9.93 39.02 -22.46
C THR A 201 -8.82 39.86 -23.11
N ALA A 202 -7.64 39.95 -22.49
CA ALA A 202 -6.49 40.61 -23.09
C ALA A 202 -5.96 39.86 -24.33
N GLN A 203 -5.97 38.53 -24.32
CA GLN A 203 -5.64 37.73 -25.51
C GLN A 203 -6.67 37.92 -26.63
N GLU A 204 -7.98 37.92 -26.32
CA GLU A 204 -9.02 38.20 -27.31
C GLU A 204 -8.86 39.60 -27.94
N ARG A 205 -8.59 40.62 -27.11
CA ARG A 205 -8.27 41.98 -27.60
C ARG A 205 -7.05 41.97 -28.51
N LEU A 206 -5.98 41.26 -28.15
CA LEU A 206 -4.77 41.15 -28.98
C LEU A 206 -5.06 40.53 -30.35
N GLU A 207 -5.92 39.52 -30.43
CA GLU A 207 -6.30 38.90 -31.70
C GLU A 207 -7.04 39.88 -32.62
N HIS A 208 -7.85 40.80 -32.08
CA HIS A 208 -8.45 41.89 -32.85
C HIS A 208 -7.39 42.88 -33.40
N HIS A 209 -6.23 42.96 -32.78
CA HIS A 209 -5.09 43.77 -33.22
C HIS A 209 -4.08 42.98 -34.07
N ARG A 210 -4.30 41.69 -34.33
CA ARG A 210 -3.51 40.86 -35.23
C ARG A 210 -4.15 40.72 -36.61
N ARG A 211 -3.31 40.54 -37.62
CA ARG A 211 -3.70 40.14 -38.97
C ARG A 211 -3.78 38.61 -39.03
N SER A 212 -4.40 38.07 -40.08
CA SER A 212 -4.45 36.62 -40.33
C SER A 212 -3.08 35.96 -40.43
N ASN A 213 -2.03 36.72 -40.77
CA ASN A 213 -0.64 36.24 -40.79
C ASN A 213 0.07 36.32 -39.41
N GLY A 214 -0.66 36.62 -38.33
CA GLY A 214 -0.13 36.75 -36.97
C GLY A 214 0.59 38.08 -36.67
N GLN A 215 0.84 38.93 -37.67
CA GLN A 215 1.50 40.23 -37.44
C GLN A 215 0.52 41.25 -36.85
N LEU A 216 1.02 42.15 -36.00
CA LEU A 216 0.21 43.25 -35.49
C LEU A 216 -0.24 44.19 -36.62
N LYS A 217 -1.48 44.67 -36.53
CA LYS A 217 -2.04 45.70 -37.42
C LYS A 217 -1.22 47.01 -37.32
N GLY A 218 -1.28 47.80 -38.39
CA GLY A 218 -0.51 49.04 -38.55
C GLY A 218 0.74 48.89 -39.43
N ARG A 219 1.50 49.98 -39.56
CA ARG A 219 2.76 50.02 -40.30
C ARG A 219 3.83 50.58 -39.37
N GLU A 220 5.03 50.03 -39.50
CA GLU A 220 6.23 50.48 -38.81
C GLU A 220 7.29 50.70 -39.88
N PHE A 221 7.96 51.85 -39.82
CA PHE A 221 9.13 52.14 -40.63
C PHE A 221 10.34 52.15 -39.72
N ALA A 222 11.21 51.16 -39.88
CA ALA A 222 12.43 51.01 -39.11
C ALA A 222 13.63 51.04 -40.05
N VAL A 223 14.69 51.75 -39.64
CA VAL A 223 15.97 51.82 -40.36
C VAL A 223 17.05 51.35 -39.39
N PHE A 224 17.83 50.35 -39.80
CA PHE A 224 18.84 49.69 -38.95
C PHE A 224 18.30 49.19 -37.59
N GLY A 225 17.07 48.69 -37.55
CA GLY A 225 16.45 48.18 -36.31
C GLY A 225 15.92 49.27 -35.37
N VAL A 226 16.13 50.55 -35.68
CA VAL A 226 15.56 51.67 -34.93
C VAL A 226 14.23 52.07 -35.56
N SER A 227 13.16 52.04 -34.78
CA SER A 227 11.83 52.45 -35.23
C SER A 227 11.77 53.97 -35.40
N LEU A 228 11.70 54.43 -36.64
CA LEU A 228 11.63 55.88 -36.96
C LEU A 228 10.18 56.39 -36.94
N PHE A 229 9.22 55.56 -37.35
CA PHE A 229 7.81 55.95 -37.39
C PHE A 229 6.88 54.75 -37.20
N LYS A 230 5.90 54.89 -36.29
CA LYS A 230 4.83 53.91 -36.06
C LYS A 230 3.46 54.56 -36.26
N THR A 231 2.57 53.91 -36.99
CA THR A 231 1.18 54.37 -37.09
C THR A 231 0.48 54.28 -35.73
N LYS A 232 -0.56 55.09 -35.51
CA LYS A 232 -1.37 55.04 -34.27
C LYS A 232 -1.90 53.63 -33.99
N ALA A 233 -2.37 52.93 -35.03
CA ALA A 233 -2.82 51.54 -34.94
C ALA A 233 -1.70 50.58 -34.50
N ARG A 234 -0.46 50.80 -34.96
CA ARG A 234 0.69 49.98 -34.55
C ARG A 234 1.04 50.22 -33.08
N LYS A 235 1.09 51.48 -32.63
CA LYS A 235 1.34 51.82 -31.21
C LYS A 235 0.29 51.21 -30.28
N GLN A 236 -0.99 51.27 -30.66
CA GLN A 236 -2.07 50.63 -29.90
C GLN A 236 -1.92 49.10 -29.86
N ALA A 237 -1.61 48.48 -31.00
CA ALA A 237 -1.42 47.03 -31.05
C ALA A 237 -0.23 46.55 -30.20
N GLU A 238 0.86 47.32 -30.16
CA GLU A 238 2.01 47.03 -29.28
C GLU A 238 1.69 47.20 -27.80
N GLN A 239 0.90 48.22 -27.44
CA GLN A 239 0.44 48.42 -26.07
C GLN A 239 -0.44 47.25 -25.60
N VAL A 240 -1.42 46.84 -26.42
CA VAL A 240 -2.28 45.68 -26.14
C VAL A 240 -1.47 44.39 -26.08
N GLN A 241 -0.44 44.24 -26.92
CA GLN A 241 0.47 43.09 -26.88
C GLN A 241 1.24 43.02 -25.57
N ALA A 242 1.78 44.14 -25.08
CA ALA A 242 2.51 44.20 -23.82
C ALA A 242 1.60 43.84 -22.64
N GLU A 243 0.40 44.45 -22.58
CA GLU A 243 -0.61 44.15 -21.56
C GLU A 243 -1.02 42.67 -21.57
N ALA A 244 -1.32 42.10 -22.74
CA ALA A 244 -1.68 40.70 -22.88
C ALA A 244 -0.53 39.75 -22.51
N HIS A 245 0.71 40.15 -22.77
CA HIS A 245 1.89 39.38 -22.38
C HIS A 245 2.05 39.34 -20.85
N ASP A 246 1.92 40.49 -20.18
CA ASP A 246 2.10 40.58 -18.73
C ASP A 246 1.01 39.80 -17.99
N LEU A 247 -0.26 39.96 -18.39
CA LEU A 247 -1.38 39.18 -17.84
C LEU A 247 -1.23 37.68 -18.13
N ARG A 248 -0.68 37.30 -19.28
CA ARG A 248 -0.38 35.89 -19.57
C ARG A 248 0.70 35.33 -18.66
N LEU A 249 1.73 36.10 -18.34
CA LEU A 249 2.76 35.67 -17.38
C LEU A 249 2.16 35.44 -16.00
N GLU A 250 1.25 36.31 -15.57
CA GLU A 250 0.54 36.16 -14.30
C GLU A 250 -0.38 34.92 -14.30
N ALA A 251 -1.17 34.74 -15.36
CA ALA A 251 -2.00 33.54 -15.54
C ALA A 251 -1.15 32.24 -15.52
N ASN A 252 0.02 32.23 -16.16
CA ASN A 252 0.92 31.08 -16.12
C ASN A 252 1.41 30.76 -14.70
N LYS A 253 1.69 31.78 -13.87
CA LYS A 253 2.07 31.58 -12.45
C LYS A 253 0.91 30.99 -11.65
N ILE A 254 -0.31 31.45 -11.94
CA ILE A 254 -1.53 30.91 -11.33
C ILE A 254 -1.68 29.43 -11.70
N GLU A 255 -1.57 29.07 -12.97
CA GLU A 255 -1.66 27.68 -13.43
C GLU A 255 -0.57 26.80 -12.81
N TYR A 256 0.67 27.29 -12.71
CA TYR A 256 1.75 26.56 -12.05
C TYR A 256 1.41 26.27 -10.59
N THR A 257 0.92 27.27 -9.86
CA THR A 257 0.53 27.14 -8.45
C THR A 257 -0.63 26.16 -8.30
N ARG A 258 -1.64 26.22 -9.19
CA ARG A 258 -2.75 25.24 -9.21
C ARG A 258 -2.24 23.81 -9.41
N LYS A 259 -1.34 23.59 -10.37
CA LYS A 259 -0.72 22.27 -10.58
C LYS A 259 0.03 21.78 -9.34
N SER A 260 0.66 22.68 -8.59
CA SER A 260 1.34 22.30 -7.34
C SER A 260 0.36 21.85 -6.25
N TYR A 261 -0.82 22.48 -6.15
CA TYR A 261 -1.90 22.02 -5.27
C TYR A 261 -2.43 20.65 -5.70
N ASP A 262 -2.69 20.45 -7.00
CA ASP A 262 -3.17 19.17 -7.52
C ASP A 262 -2.18 18.03 -7.22
N GLN A 263 -0.88 18.28 -7.43
CA GLN A 263 0.17 17.33 -7.08
C GLN A 263 0.22 17.02 -5.59
N ARG A 264 0.09 18.04 -4.74
CA ARG A 264 0.08 17.86 -3.28
C ARG A 264 -1.14 17.05 -2.83
N LEU A 265 -2.32 17.34 -3.37
CA LEU A 265 -3.55 16.60 -3.09
C LEU A 265 -3.41 15.13 -3.50
N TYR A 266 -2.85 14.85 -4.68
CA TYR A 266 -2.59 13.49 -5.14
C TYR A 266 -1.63 12.73 -4.20
N GLN A 267 -0.56 13.38 -3.75
CA GLN A 267 0.38 12.78 -2.79
C GLN A 267 -0.30 12.45 -1.46
N LEU A 268 -1.10 13.38 -0.92
CA LEU A 268 -1.81 13.17 0.34
C LEU A 268 -2.85 12.06 0.22
N ASP A 269 -3.57 11.98 -0.90
CA ASP A 269 -4.53 10.92 -1.20
C ASP A 269 -3.85 9.55 -1.21
N SER A 270 -2.74 9.42 -1.95
CA SER A 270 -1.95 8.18 -2.00
C SER A 270 -1.41 7.78 -0.62
N GLN A 271 -0.92 8.74 0.17
CA GLN A 271 -0.42 8.46 1.52
C GLN A 271 -1.54 8.06 2.47
N ALA A 272 -2.72 8.67 2.37
CA ALA A 272 -3.88 8.31 3.17
C ALA A 272 -4.34 6.88 2.86
N THR A 273 -4.47 6.52 1.57
CA THR A 273 -4.80 5.15 1.17
C THR A 273 -3.80 4.13 1.70
N GLN A 274 -2.50 4.43 1.66
CA GLN A 274 -1.49 3.54 2.22
C GLN A 274 -1.65 3.37 3.74
N ALA A 275 -1.82 4.47 4.48
CA ALA A 275 -2.00 4.42 5.93
C ALA A 275 -3.28 3.67 6.35
N GLU A 276 -4.34 3.79 5.56
CA GLU A 276 -5.57 3.03 5.72
C GLU A 276 -5.34 1.52 5.50
N GLN A 277 -4.66 1.15 4.42
CA GLN A 277 -4.28 -0.24 4.14
C GLN A 277 -3.39 -0.83 5.24
N ASP A 278 -2.43 -0.07 5.75
CA ASP A 278 -1.57 -0.48 6.86
C ASP A 278 -2.42 -0.75 8.12
N ALA A 279 -3.35 0.14 8.46
CA ALA A 279 -4.26 -0.05 9.60
C ALA A 279 -5.11 -1.32 9.44
N PHE A 280 -5.68 -1.56 8.25
CA PHE A 280 -6.43 -2.79 7.96
C PHE A 280 -5.56 -4.04 8.04
N THR A 281 -4.34 -3.99 7.53
CA THR A 281 -3.41 -5.13 7.55
C THR A 281 -2.98 -5.47 8.98
N HIS A 282 -2.68 -4.46 9.80
CA HIS A 282 -2.36 -4.66 11.20
C HIS A 282 -3.56 -5.22 11.99
N GLN A 283 -4.76 -4.69 11.75
CA GLN A 283 -5.98 -5.22 12.37
C GLN A 283 -6.23 -6.67 11.95
N ALA A 284 -6.11 -7.01 10.66
CA ALA A 284 -6.31 -8.38 10.18
C ALA A 284 -5.29 -9.36 10.80
N ASN A 285 -4.04 -8.93 10.98
CA ASN A 285 -3.02 -9.72 11.66
C ASN A 285 -3.35 -9.92 13.15
N LEU A 286 -3.77 -8.87 13.85
CA LEU A 286 -4.20 -8.98 15.24
C LEU A 286 -5.38 -9.94 15.35
N THR A 287 -6.37 -9.81 14.46
CA THR A 287 -7.56 -10.66 14.44
C THR A 287 -7.27 -12.11 14.12
N ARG A 288 -6.28 -12.38 13.27
CA ARG A 288 -5.83 -13.74 12.99
C ARG A 288 -5.17 -14.41 14.19
N VAL A 289 -4.50 -13.65 15.05
CA VAL A 289 -3.76 -14.20 16.20
C VAL A 289 -4.65 -14.31 17.44
N TYR A 290 -5.40 -13.26 17.76
CA TYR A 290 -6.15 -13.16 19.02
C TYR A 290 -7.67 -13.16 18.85
N GLY A 291 -8.17 -13.20 17.62
CA GLY A 291 -9.60 -13.15 17.33
C GLY A 291 -10.16 -11.73 17.18
N ASN A 292 -11.48 -11.59 17.21
CA ASN A 292 -12.15 -10.31 17.09
C ASN A 292 -11.84 -9.36 18.27
N ASP A 293 -12.29 -8.10 18.22
CA ASP A 293 -11.95 -7.10 19.24
C ASP A 293 -12.37 -7.50 20.67
N GLU A 294 -13.45 -8.27 20.84
CA GLU A 294 -13.87 -8.81 22.15
C GLU A 294 -12.93 -9.93 22.60
N GLU A 295 -12.52 -10.81 21.69
CA GLU A 295 -11.54 -11.88 21.95
C GLU A 295 -10.15 -11.33 22.27
N VAL A 296 -9.71 -10.25 21.61
CA VAL A 296 -8.47 -9.53 21.94
C VAL A 296 -8.52 -8.99 23.37
N ALA A 297 -9.64 -8.38 23.77
CA ALA A 297 -9.78 -7.84 25.12
C ALA A 297 -9.82 -8.97 26.17
N MET A 298 -10.47 -10.08 25.88
CA MET A 298 -10.46 -11.28 26.74
C MET A 298 -9.06 -11.91 26.83
N ALA A 299 -8.32 -11.94 25.73
CA ALA A 299 -6.95 -12.45 25.70
C ALA A 299 -6.02 -11.57 26.57
N GLU A 300 -6.11 -10.24 26.46
CA GLU A 300 -5.33 -9.32 27.31
C GLU A 300 -5.66 -9.50 28.80
N ASP A 301 -6.94 -9.57 29.17
CA ASP A 301 -7.39 -9.83 30.55
C ASP A 301 -6.93 -11.20 31.07
N PHE A 302 -6.93 -12.22 30.22
CA PHE A 302 -6.40 -13.55 30.56
C PHE A 302 -4.89 -13.51 30.83
N ILE A 303 -4.12 -12.88 29.92
CA ILE A 303 -2.67 -12.73 30.06
C ILE A 303 -2.33 -11.95 31.33
N GLU A 304 -3.06 -10.86 31.62
CA GLU A 304 -2.82 -10.06 32.83
C GLU A 304 -3.07 -10.87 34.12
N ARG A 305 -4.12 -11.68 34.17
CA ARG A 305 -4.36 -12.59 35.30
C ARG A 305 -3.31 -13.68 35.41
N ALA A 306 -2.89 -14.27 34.29
CA ALA A 306 -1.87 -15.31 34.27
C ALA A 306 -0.52 -14.80 34.80
N ILE A 307 -0.16 -13.56 34.44
CA ILE A 307 1.03 -12.87 34.97
C ILE A 307 0.91 -12.67 36.48
N ASP A 308 -0.22 -12.13 36.95
CA ASP A 308 -0.45 -11.88 38.37
C ASP A 308 -0.41 -13.17 39.20
N ASP A 309 -1.09 -14.22 38.74
CA ASP A 309 -1.10 -15.52 39.40
C ASP A 309 0.31 -16.14 39.44
N ALA A 310 1.04 -16.17 38.32
CA ALA A 310 2.38 -16.74 38.25
C ALA A 310 3.41 -15.99 39.10
N ALA A 311 3.32 -14.66 39.16
CA ALA A 311 4.20 -13.82 39.98
C ALA A 311 4.01 -14.06 41.50
N HIS A 312 2.82 -14.46 41.94
CA HIS A 312 2.52 -14.72 43.36
C HIS A 312 2.79 -16.16 43.81
N ILE A 313 2.91 -17.11 42.87
CA ILE A 313 3.11 -18.53 43.18
C ILE A 313 4.57 -18.82 43.56
N VAL A 314 5.53 -18.17 42.90
CA VAL A 314 6.96 -18.42 43.12
C VAL A 314 7.51 -17.47 44.17
N SER A 315 8.14 -18.01 45.21
CA SER A 315 8.79 -17.18 46.22
C SER A 315 10.09 -16.56 45.67
N LEU A 316 10.48 -15.41 46.20
CA LEU A 316 11.76 -14.78 45.84
C LEU A 316 12.96 -15.71 46.13
N GLU A 317 12.89 -16.51 47.19
CA GLU A 317 13.94 -17.46 47.56
C GLU A 317 14.09 -18.55 46.49
N ASP A 318 12.99 -19.15 46.05
CA ASP A 318 12.99 -20.18 45.01
C ASP A 318 13.50 -19.62 43.67
N ALA A 319 13.05 -18.43 43.30
CA ALA A 319 13.49 -17.76 42.08
C ALA A 319 14.99 -17.44 42.10
N MET A 320 15.51 -16.97 43.25
CA MET A 320 16.94 -16.70 43.42
C MET A 320 17.77 -18.00 43.37
N SER A 321 17.29 -19.09 43.98
CA SER A 321 17.96 -20.40 43.90
C SER A 321 18.06 -20.87 42.45
N ALA A 322 16.93 -20.87 41.73
CA ALA A 322 16.88 -21.25 40.32
C ALA A 322 17.84 -20.40 39.44
N TYR A 323 17.95 -19.10 39.72
CA TYR A 323 18.88 -18.21 39.01
C TYR A 323 20.35 -18.55 39.31
N LEU A 324 20.71 -18.72 40.59
CA LEU A 324 22.08 -19.04 41.00
C LEU A 324 22.53 -20.43 40.52
N GLU A 325 21.59 -21.37 40.40
CA GLU A 325 21.80 -22.71 39.86
C GLU A 325 21.88 -22.72 38.32
N GLY A 326 21.55 -21.59 37.67
CA GLY A 326 21.57 -21.44 36.21
C GLY A 326 20.39 -22.13 35.51
N GLU A 327 19.32 -22.41 36.24
CA GLU A 327 18.10 -23.05 35.71
C GLU A 327 17.21 -22.06 34.95
N ILE A 328 17.29 -20.77 35.31
CA ILE A 328 16.64 -19.66 34.60
C ILE A 328 17.67 -18.64 34.12
N THR A 329 17.34 -17.96 33.02
CA THR A 329 18.18 -16.91 32.43
C THR A 329 18.11 -15.61 33.23
N PRO A 330 19.09 -14.69 33.07
CA PRO A 330 19.00 -13.35 33.66
C PRO A 330 17.76 -12.56 33.26
N ASP A 331 17.27 -12.72 32.02
CA ASP A 331 16.07 -12.02 31.55
C ASP A 331 14.78 -12.61 32.15
N GLU A 332 14.70 -13.94 32.27
CA GLU A 332 13.60 -14.63 32.97
C GLU A 332 13.54 -14.18 34.45
N TYR A 333 14.68 -14.15 35.14
CA TYR A 333 14.76 -13.69 36.53
C TYR A 333 14.41 -12.19 36.66
N ARG A 334 14.92 -11.35 35.77
CA ARG A 334 14.59 -9.91 35.70
C ARG A 334 13.09 -9.69 35.54
N THR A 335 12.43 -10.44 34.66
CA THR A 335 10.98 -10.34 34.45
C THR A 335 10.20 -10.75 35.70
N PHE A 336 10.60 -11.83 36.37
CA PHE A 336 10.01 -12.22 37.65
C PHE A 336 10.14 -11.12 38.71
N LEU A 337 11.34 -10.54 38.89
CA LEU A 337 11.55 -9.49 39.88
C LEU A 337 10.71 -8.24 39.59
N ARG A 338 10.57 -7.88 38.31
CA ARG A 338 9.77 -6.74 37.87
C ARG A 338 8.28 -6.94 38.14
N GLU A 339 7.70 -8.05 37.67
CA GLU A 339 6.27 -8.30 37.79
C GLU A 339 5.88 -8.67 39.24
N GLY A 340 6.78 -9.31 40.00
CA GLY A 340 6.59 -9.59 41.43
C GLY A 340 6.79 -8.38 42.36
N GLY A 341 7.21 -7.22 41.83
CA GLY A 341 7.38 -5.99 42.62
C GLY A 341 8.65 -5.95 43.49
N TYR A 342 9.62 -6.81 43.24
CA TYR A 342 10.89 -6.93 43.96
C TYR A 342 11.92 -5.88 43.48
N THR A 343 11.59 -4.59 43.68
CA THR A 343 12.36 -3.46 43.12
C THR A 343 13.79 -3.36 43.63
N ALA A 344 14.06 -3.76 44.87
CA ALA A 344 15.41 -3.71 45.45
C ALA A 344 16.33 -4.76 44.82
N GLU A 345 15.81 -5.98 44.67
CA GLU A 345 16.50 -7.10 44.05
C GLU A 345 16.70 -6.86 42.55
N LEU A 346 15.71 -6.26 41.88
CA LEU A 346 15.84 -5.86 40.47
C LEU A 346 16.99 -4.87 40.27
N GLN A 347 17.10 -3.85 41.14
CA GLN A 347 18.20 -2.89 41.08
C GLN A 347 19.56 -3.56 41.29
N LEU A 348 19.66 -4.49 42.24
CA LEU A 348 20.89 -5.24 42.49
C LEU A 348 21.30 -6.10 41.29
N LEU A 349 20.34 -6.76 40.63
CA LEU A 349 20.58 -7.52 39.41
C LEU A 349 21.07 -6.61 38.27
N GLU A 350 20.46 -5.43 38.10
CA GLU A 350 20.86 -4.45 37.09
C GLU A 350 22.27 -3.90 37.33
N ASP A 351 22.60 -3.60 38.58
CA ASP A 351 23.94 -3.14 38.97
C ASP A 351 24.99 -4.22 38.64
N GLN A 352 24.73 -5.49 39.01
CA GLN A 352 25.62 -6.62 38.72
C GLN A 352 25.84 -6.87 37.22
N LEU A 353 24.77 -6.80 36.42
CA LEU A 353 24.86 -6.97 34.97
C LEU A 353 25.64 -5.82 34.31
N SER A 354 25.48 -4.59 34.83
CA SER A 354 26.21 -3.42 34.31
C SER A 354 27.72 -3.46 34.61
N GLU A 355 28.12 -4.01 35.76
CA GLU A 355 29.53 -4.18 36.12
C GLU A 355 30.21 -5.28 35.30
N GLY A 356 29.48 -6.37 34.99
CA GLY A 356 29.98 -7.49 34.20
C GLY A 356 30.24 -7.18 32.72
N GLU A 357 29.47 -6.28 32.11
CA GLU A 357 29.69 -5.84 30.72
C GLU A 357 30.93 -4.92 30.57
N GLY A 358 31.44 -4.36 31.67
CA GLY A 358 32.59 -3.45 31.69
C GLY A 358 33.97 -4.13 31.72
N GLU A 359 34.07 -5.43 32.02
CA GLU A 359 35.34 -6.16 32.14
C GLU A 359 35.75 -6.96 30.88
N SER A 360 34.98 -6.83 29.79
CA SER A 360 35.22 -7.50 28.49
C SER A 360 35.84 -6.57 27.42
N LEU A 361 36.73 -5.65 27.79
CA LEU A 361 37.49 -4.81 26.84
C LEU A 361 39.01 -5.00 26.92
#